data_AF-A0A2S1XUG9-F1
#
_entry.id   AF-A0A2S1XUG9-F1
#
_cell.length_a   1.000
_cell.length_b   1.000
_cell.length_c   1.000
_cell.angle_alpha   90.00
_cell.angle_beta   90.00
_cell.angle_gamma   90.00
#
_symmetry.space_group_name_H-M   'P 1'
#
loop_
_entity.id
_entity.type
_entity.pdbx_description
1 polymer ?
#
loop_
_entity_poly.entity_id
_entity_poly.type
_entity_poly.pdbx_seq_one_letter_code
_entity_poly.pdbx_strand_id
1 'polypeptide(L)'
;MVERLPSVSHDEVYACEPLDQGCPDQGSESWAADPSPIEGELLSSWLSRYAWANAMGPDSLLLGFRRILGRHTADLDSDVPPRFLERLERRTGIPAKRFEQAQRFSPTISLMWTGSLRNPRFCPRCWAADPVPYVRWQWRGTLFRVCTEHQVWLNSCCRRCQSPLSVLGGRNRRPLWCCVTCRSDLRHERMDHASPQALLAQALIEVITELPGEIGLERAVASAARVLSVLDSDMSALEVAPREQVPQPMNASSGSIGSAVVWDSIRARVNAICRGRLRALMLQRLHQRGFCEETARNTPSPRKPLLLLSPTNRLGAPVRCVRPAIGSDLPALRHFCRDLLALLDAHPRSGKGPDHYELLQDFAAFRWRSILETKQPLAVGIEDGRVVGVGTVWIGRLVEIFVEPTAEADFFAVLLEGCVQLAARRGGRRLEAEVHYSNYTDFGRAGWSPTDTAPLWSFDIRATTET
;
A
#
# COMPACT_ATOMS: atom_id res chain seq x y z
N MET A 1 38.72 -30.30 1.66
CA MET A 1 39.37 -29.10 2.25
C MET A 1 38.31 -28.32 2.98
N VAL A 2 38.37 -28.27 4.32
CA VAL A 2 37.47 -27.47 5.15
C VAL A 2 37.94 -26.02 5.02
N GLU A 3 37.32 -25.24 4.13
CA GLU A 3 37.52 -23.79 4.14
C GLU A 3 37.09 -23.28 5.52
N ARG A 4 38.05 -22.76 6.28
CA ARG A 4 37.77 -22.00 7.50
C ARG A 4 36.80 -20.89 7.13
N LEU A 5 35.74 -20.74 7.93
CA LEU A 5 34.84 -19.59 7.89
C LEU A 5 35.68 -18.31 7.69
N PRO A 6 35.25 -17.33 6.87
CA PRO A 6 35.74 -15.98 7.05
C PRO A 6 35.49 -15.62 8.52
N SER A 7 36.54 -15.26 9.24
CA SER A 7 36.46 -14.84 10.63
C SER A 7 35.71 -13.50 10.66
N VAL A 8 34.39 -13.55 10.71
CA VAL A 8 33.59 -12.36 10.94
C VAL A 8 33.74 -12.02 12.41
N SER A 9 34.31 -10.85 12.71
CA SER A 9 34.59 -10.44 14.09
C SER A 9 33.28 -10.29 14.89
N HIS A 10 33.33 -10.48 16.20
CA HIS A 10 32.15 -10.37 17.07
C HIS A 10 31.47 -8.99 16.98
N ASP A 11 32.25 -7.95 16.70
CA ASP A 11 31.83 -6.55 16.71
C ASP A 11 31.17 -6.11 15.39
N GLU A 12 31.31 -6.86 14.29
CA GLU A 12 30.86 -6.45 12.95
C GLU A 12 29.41 -6.84 12.58
N VAL A 13 28.73 -7.65 13.39
CA VAL A 13 27.58 -8.45 12.92
C VAL A 13 26.29 -8.15 13.68
N TYR A 14 26.40 -8.04 14.99
CA TYR A 14 25.36 -7.59 15.90
C TYR A 14 26.10 -6.88 17.01
N ALA A 15 25.72 -5.65 17.36
CA ALA A 15 26.17 -5.05 18.62
C ALA A 15 25.52 -5.85 19.77
N CYS A 16 26.10 -7.01 20.08
CA CYS A 16 25.79 -7.79 21.25
C CYS A 16 26.94 -7.57 22.22
N GLU A 17 26.64 -7.12 23.44
CA GLU A 17 27.63 -7.11 24.50
C GLU A 17 28.27 -8.52 24.61
N PRO A 18 29.60 -8.62 24.69
CA PRO A 18 30.26 -9.88 24.94
C PRO A 18 29.65 -10.53 26.19
N LEU A 19 29.36 -11.82 26.09
CA LEU A 19 28.93 -12.57 27.24
C LEU A 19 30.10 -12.68 28.24
N ASP A 20 30.10 -11.87 29.29
CA ASP A 20 31.03 -11.99 30.42
C ASP A 20 30.92 -13.37 31.10
N GLN A 21 29.78 -14.05 30.92
CA GLN A 21 29.49 -15.38 31.42
C GLN A 21 29.02 -16.25 30.24
N GLY A 22 29.66 -17.40 30.03
CA GLY A 22 29.42 -18.31 28.90
C GLY A 22 27.97 -18.79 28.74
N CYS A 23 27.77 -19.74 27.83
CA CYS A 23 26.46 -20.33 27.51
C CYS A 23 25.64 -20.59 28.79
N PRO A 24 24.41 -20.07 28.93
CA PRO A 24 23.65 -20.20 30.16
C PRO A 24 23.51 -21.67 30.54
N ASP A 25 23.81 -22.01 31.80
CA ASP A 25 23.65 -23.36 32.33
C ASP A 25 22.26 -23.91 32.02
N GLN A 26 22.15 -25.24 31.81
CA GLN A 26 20.88 -25.95 31.65
C GLN A 26 20.05 -25.86 32.95
N GLY A 27 19.47 -24.70 33.22
CA GLY A 27 18.83 -24.38 34.49
C GLY A 27 18.65 -22.88 34.74
N SER A 28 19.45 -22.02 34.09
CA SER A 28 19.25 -20.57 34.18
C SER A 28 17.90 -20.16 33.58
N GLU A 29 17.15 -19.35 34.33
CA GLU A 29 15.87 -18.79 33.87
C GLU A 29 16.06 -17.66 32.83
N SER A 30 17.23 -17.03 32.78
CA SER A 30 17.57 -15.94 31.86
C SER A 30 18.70 -16.34 30.90
N TRP A 31 18.54 -15.96 29.63
CA TRP A 31 19.63 -16.02 28.63
C TRP A 31 20.28 -14.64 28.52
N ALA A 32 21.56 -14.62 28.14
CA ALA A 32 22.45 -13.52 28.48
C ALA A 32 22.51 -12.38 27.43
N ALA A 33 21.88 -12.54 26.27
CA ALA A 33 21.70 -11.46 25.29
C ALA A 33 20.23 -11.34 24.84
N ASP A 34 19.71 -10.10 24.77
CA ASP A 34 18.30 -9.81 24.45
C ASP A 34 18.14 -8.83 23.26
N PRO A 35 18.36 -9.28 22.02
CA PRO A 35 17.97 -8.49 20.85
C PRO A 35 16.46 -8.23 20.88
N SER A 36 16.06 -6.95 20.94
CA SER A 36 14.66 -6.56 20.81
C SER A 36 14.10 -6.95 19.42
N PRO A 37 12.82 -7.41 19.33
CA PRO A 37 12.15 -7.63 18.06
C PRO A 37 12.08 -6.35 17.22
N ILE A 38 12.38 -6.48 15.92
CA ILE A 38 12.26 -5.36 14.98
C ILE A 38 10.80 -5.26 14.48
N GLU A 39 10.34 -4.04 14.20
CA GLU A 39 9.02 -3.83 13.60
C GLU A 39 8.91 -4.51 12.24
N GLY A 40 7.89 -5.35 12.08
CA GLY A 40 7.67 -6.14 10.86
C GLY A 40 8.62 -7.33 10.68
N GLU A 41 9.38 -7.71 11.72
CA GLU A 41 10.18 -8.93 11.72
C GLU A 41 9.33 -10.19 11.97
N LEU A 42 9.66 -11.29 11.29
CA LEU A 42 9.08 -12.61 11.57
C LEU A 42 9.56 -13.15 12.93
N LEU A 43 8.70 -13.86 13.67
CA LEU A 43 9.08 -14.51 14.93
C LEU A 43 10.26 -15.49 14.77
N SER A 44 10.29 -16.24 13.67
CA SER A 44 11.37 -17.15 13.29
C SER A 44 12.68 -16.42 13.02
N SER A 45 12.62 -15.22 12.41
CA SER A 45 13.78 -14.35 12.22
C SER A 45 14.34 -13.89 13.56
N TRP A 46 13.47 -13.39 14.44
CA TRP A 46 13.87 -12.96 15.77
C TRP A 46 14.49 -14.11 16.56
N LEU A 47 13.87 -15.29 16.57
CA LEU A 47 14.41 -16.50 17.23
C LEU A 47 15.79 -16.89 16.68
N SER A 48 16.02 -16.73 15.37
CA SER A 48 17.31 -17.01 14.74
C SER A 48 18.40 -16.05 15.23
N ARG A 49 18.09 -14.75 15.30
CA ARG A 49 18.98 -13.74 15.88
C ARG A 49 19.21 -13.94 17.37
N TYR A 50 18.16 -14.30 18.09
CA TYR A 50 18.21 -14.56 19.53
C TYR A 50 19.12 -15.77 19.83
N ALA A 51 19.03 -16.83 19.02
CA ALA A 51 19.97 -17.96 19.09
C ALA A 51 21.41 -17.52 18.81
N TRP A 52 21.62 -16.71 17.76
CA TRP A 52 22.94 -16.19 17.41
C TRP A 52 23.55 -15.36 18.54
N ALA A 53 22.77 -14.47 19.16
CA ALA A 53 23.20 -13.62 20.27
C ALA A 53 23.61 -14.46 21.49
N ASN A 54 22.91 -15.58 21.73
CA ASN A 54 23.20 -16.52 22.81
C ASN A 54 24.16 -17.66 22.40
N ALA A 55 25.01 -17.41 21.39
CA ALA A 55 26.07 -18.31 20.92
C ALA A 55 25.63 -19.73 20.52
N MET A 56 24.38 -19.91 20.11
CA MET A 56 23.82 -21.21 19.70
C MET A 56 23.17 -21.18 18.32
N GLY A 57 22.87 -22.35 17.76
CA GLY A 57 22.07 -22.46 16.54
C GLY A 57 20.57 -22.43 16.85
N PRO A 58 19.71 -22.01 15.90
CA PRO A 58 18.28 -21.91 16.17
C PRO A 58 17.61 -23.26 16.48
N ASP A 59 18.05 -24.37 15.87
CA ASP A 59 17.56 -25.71 16.24
C ASP A 59 17.84 -26.04 17.72
N SER A 60 19.04 -25.65 18.20
CA SER A 60 19.47 -25.87 19.59
C SER A 60 18.64 -25.06 20.57
N LEU A 61 18.29 -23.83 20.20
CA LEU A 61 17.36 -22.98 20.93
C LEU A 61 15.97 -23.64 21.06
N LEU A 62 15.43 -24.11 19.94
CA LEU A 62 14.08 -24.68 19.85
C LEU A 62 13.95 -26.02 20.59
N LEU A 63 15.02 -26.80 20.73
CA LEU A 63 15.05 -27.99 21.59
C LEU A 63 14.64 -27.66 23.03
N GLY A 64 14.99 -26.47 23.54
CA GLY A 64 14.59 -25.98 24.87
C GLY A 64 13.08 -25.74 25.02
N PHE A 65 12.35 -25.63 23.91
CA PHE A 65 10.90 -25.40 23.87
C PHE A 65 10.10 -26.60 23.40
N ARG A 66 10.76 -27.74 23.11
CA ARG A 66 10.14 -28.92 22.50
C ARG A 66 8.97 -29.50 23.30
N ARG A 67 8.98 -29.36 24.63
CA ARG A 67 7.87 -29.78 25.51
C ARG A 67 6.61 -28.90 25.34
N ILE A 68 6.79 -27.64 24.96
CA ILE A 68 5.70 -26.67 24.77
C ILE A 68 5.18 -26.71 23.33
N LEU A 69 6.11 -26.78 22.36
CA LEU A 69 5.78 -26.84 20.93
C LEU A 69 5.31 -28.23 20.48
N GLY A 70 5.61 -29.29 21.23
CA GLY A 70 5.24 -30.67 20.87
C GLY A 70 6.08 -31.25 19.73
N ARG A 71 5.56 -32.31 19.07
CA ARG A 71 6.20 -32.96 17.90
C ARG A 71 5.86 -32.29 16.57
N HIS A 72 4.81 -31.47 16.54
CA HIS A 72 4.46 -30.64 15.40
C HIS A 72 5.03 -29.25 15.64
N THR A 73 6.07 -28.87 14.90
CA THR A 73 6.37 -27.44 14.79
C THR A 73 5.27 -26.84 13.92
N ALA A 74 4.17 -26.44 14.55
CA ALA A 74 3.28 -25.46 13.96
C ALA A 74 4.15 -24.31 13.46
N ASP A 75 3.77 -23.77 12.32
CA ASP A 75 4.51 -22.70 11.69
C ASP A 75 4.63 -21.50 12.65
N LEU A 76 5.85 -21.26 13.17
CA LEU A 76 6.06 -20.34 14.29
C LEU A 76 5.67 -18.91 13.98
N ASP A 77 5.69 -18.47 12.71
CA ASP A 77 5.25 -17.11 12.37
C ASP A 77 3.74 -16.98 12.16
N SER A 78 2.99 -18.07 12.28
CA SER A 78 1.58 -18.14 11.87
C SER A 78 0.68 -18.54 13.01
N ASP A 79 1.08 -19.57 13.76
CA ASP A 79 0.33 -20.05 14.91
C ASP A 79 1.29 -20.66 15.93
N VAL A 80 1.29 -20.12 17.15
CA VAL A 80 2.02 -20.69 18.28
C VAL A 80 1.12 -20.78 19.50
N PRO A 81 1.29 -21.81 20.34
CA PRO A 81 0.56 -21.89 21.60
C PRO A 81 0.82 -20.65 22.48
N PRO A 82 -0.20 -20.05 23.14
CA PRO A 82 0.00 -18.92 24.05
C PRO A 82 1.07 -19.18 25.12
N ARG A 83 1.13 -20.41 25.62
CA ARG A 83 2.15 -20.88 26.58
C ARG A 83 3.59 -20.75 26.07
N PHE A 84 3.79 -20.76 24.75
CA PHE A 84 5.10 -20.51 24.14
C PHE A 84 5.49 -19.04 24.31
N LEU A 85 4.58 -18.11 24.02
CA LEU A 85 4.83 -16.67 24.18
C LEU A 85 5.03 -16.29 25.65
N GLU A 86 4.21 -16.82 26.56
CA GLU A 86 4.39 -16.64 28.02
C GLU A 86 5.75 -17.17 28.51
N ARG A 87 6.29 -18.20 27.86
CA ARG A 87 7.62 -18.73 28.18
C ARG A 87 8.72 -17.85 27.61
N LEU A 88 8.53 -17.27 26.43
CA LEU A 88 9.45 -16.27 25.87
C LEU A 88 9.49 -15.04 26.76
N GLU A 89 8.33 -14.46 27.11
CA GLU A 89 8.23 -13.29 27.99
C GLU A 89 8.92 -13.51 29.33
N ARG A 90 8.73 -14.66 29.97
CA ARG A 90 9.44 -14.96 31.23
C ARG A 90 10.95 -15.11 31.07
N ARG A 91 11.43 -15.59 29.92
CA ARG A 91 12.87 -15.80 29.67
C ARG A 91 13.59 -14.55 29.19
N THR A 92 12.90 -13.65 28.49
CA THR A 92 13.50 -12.47 27.85
C THR A 92 13.09 -11.16 28.54
N GLY A 93 11.99 -11.15 29.29
CA GLY A 93 11.38 -9.91 29.80
C GLY A 93 10.61 -9.11 28.74
N ILE A 94 10.57 -9.56 27.49
CA ILE A 94 9.82 -8.91 26.41
C ILE A 94 8.34 -9.30 26.52
N PRO A 95 7.40 -8.34 26.61
CA PRO A 95 5.97 -8.65 26.73
C PRO A 95 5.46 -9.55 25.59
N ALA A 96 4.64 -10.57 25.88
CA ALA A 96 4.11 -11.51 24.88
C ALA A 96 3.46 -10.79 23.69
N LYS A 97 2.78 -9.67 23.94
CA LYS A 97 2.15 -8.81 22.92
C LYS A 97 3.12 -8.31 21.84
N ARG A 98 4.41 -8.16 22.13
CA ARG A 98 5.44 -7.81 21.13
C ARG A 98 5.68 -8.95 20.15
N PHE A 99 5.61 -10.20 20.61
CA PHE A 99 5.73 -11.37 19.75
C PHE A 99 4.44 -11.61 18.95
N GLU A 100 3.27 -11.32 19.50
CA GLU A 100 2.01 -11.35 18.75
C GLU A 100 2.03 -10.38 17.55
N GLN A 101 2.71 -9.23 17.67
CA GLN A 101 2.91 -8.30 16.56
C GLN A 101 3.85 -8.87 15.48
N ALA A 102 4.85 -9.66 15.85
CA ALA A 102 5.73 -10.39 14.94
C ALA A 102 5.05 -11.60 14.25
N GLN A 103 3.87 -12.00 14.74
CA GLN A 103 2.99 -13.01 14.14
C GLN A 103 1.89 -12.42 13.25
N ARG A 104 1.74 -11.08 13.19
CA ARG A 104 0.64 -10.45 12.45
C ARG A 104 0.83 -10.58 10.95
N PHE A 105 0.19 -11.59 10.38
CA PHE A 105 -0.79 -11.31 9.34
C PHE A 105 -1.89 -10.50 10.00
N SER A 106 -2.04 -9.21 9.67
CA SER A 106 -3.22 -8.46 10.14
C SER A 106 -4.47 -9.32 9.87
N PRO A 107 -5.39 -9.53 10.82
CA PRO A 107 -6.61 -10.32 10.57
C PRO A 107 -7.34 -9.83 9.31
N THR A 108 -7.27 -8.53 9.03
CA THR A 108 -7.78 -7.92 7.80
C THR A 108 -7.00 -8.35 6.56
N ILE A 109 -5.68 -8.46 6.64
CA ILE A 109 -4.86 -9.09 5.57
C ILE A 109 -5.19 -10.57 5.45
N SER A 110 -5.27 -11.32 6.54
CA SER A 110 -5.60 -12.75 6.50
C SER A 110 -6.99 -13.03 5.91
N LEU A 111 -7.96 -12.13 6.07
CA LEU A 111 -9.27 -12.19 5.42
C LEU A 111 -9.25 -11.77 3.94
N MET A 112 -8.38 -10.81 3.57
CA MET A 112 -8.16 -10.42 2.17
C MET A 112 -7.36 -11.46 1.38
N TRP A 113 -6.77 -12.43 2.07
CA TRP A 113 -5.67 -13.20 1.55
C TRP A 113 -5.95 -14.69 1.73
N THR A 114 -6.37 -15.32 0.64
CA THR A 114 -6.58 -16.77 0.55
C THR A 114 -5.30 -17.54 0.24
N GLY A 115 -4.16 -16.85 0.16
CA GLY A 115 -2.86 -17.42 -0.17
C GLY A 115 -2.29 -18.27 0.96
N SER A 116 -1.58 -19.34 0.61
CA SER A 116 -0.79 -20.12 1.57
C SER A 116 0.54 -19.44 1.85
N LEU A 117 1.02 -19.49 3.10
CA LEU A 117 2.35 -19.00 3.42
C LEU A 117 3.41 -19.81 2.70
N ARG A 118 4.42 -19.12 2.17
CA ARG A 118 5.55 -19.76 1.49
C ARG A 118 6.77 -19.75 2.38
N ASN A 119 7.78 -20.52 1.96
CA ASN A 119 9.12 -20.37 2.50
C ASN A 119 9.52 -18.89 2.38
N PRO A 120 10.07 -18.29 3.45
CA PRO A 120 10.47 -16.89 3.42
C PRO A 120 11.44 -16.62 2.27
N ARG A 121 11.28 -15.46 1.66
CA ARG A 121 12.21 -14.95 0.64
C ARG A 121 13.11 -13.87 1.24
N PHE A 122 14.11 -13.44 0.48
CA PHE A 122 15.01 -12.37 0.90
C PHE A 122 15.53 -11.53 -0.26
N CYS A 123 15.88 -10.29 0.05
CA CYS A 123 16.65 -9.43 -0.85
C CYS A 123 18.11 -9.37 -0.35
N PRO A 124 19.09 -9.87 -1.14
CA PRO A 124 20.51 -9.77 -0.81
C PRO A 124 20.96 -8.34 -0.47
N ARG A 125 20.48 -7.33 -1.24
CA ARG A 125 20.83 -5.92 -1.01
C ARG A 125 20.24 -5.34 0.26
N CYS A 126 18.98 -5.65 0.60
CA CYS A 126 18.43 -5.24 1.90
C CYS A 126 19.27 -5.83 3.02
N TRP A 127 19.58 -7.13 3.00
CA TRP A 127 20.44 -7.73 4.03
C TRP A 127 21.89 -7.23 4.03
N ALA A 128 22.40 -6.71 2.92
CA ALA A 128 23.71 -6.06 2.89
C ALA A 128 23.67 -4.64 3.49
N ALA A 129 22.55 -3.93 3.32
CA ALA A 129 22.37 -2.55 3.78
C ALA A 129 21.80 -2.44 5.20
N ASP A 130 21.02 -3.43 5.64
CA ASP A 130 20.41 -3.48 6.96
C ASP A 130 21.52 -3.54 8.02
N PRO A 131 21.57 -2.60 8.99
CA PRO A 131 22.53 -2.65 10.09
C PRO A 131 22.42 -3.96 10.88
N VAL A 132 21.20 -4.49 10.97
CA VAL A 132 20.95 -5.80 11.55
C VAL A 132 19.96 -6.57 10.67
N PRO A 133 20.45 -7.48 9.81
CA PRO A 133 19.61 -8.23 8.88
C PRO A 133 18.52 -9.04 9.58
N TYR A 134 17.30 -8.97 9.05
CA TYR A 134 16.13 -9.69 9.54
C TYR A 134 15.23 -10.11 8.37
N VAL A 135 14.35 -11.09 8.61
CA VAL A 135 13.33 -11.47 7.64
C VAL A 135 12.08 -10.64 7.89
N ARG A 136 11.75 -9.79 6.92
CA ARG A 136 10.53 -8.98 6.90
C ARG A 136 9.32 -9.89 6.70
N TRP A 137 8.24 -9.66 7.43
CA TRP A 137 7.04 -10.52 7.37
C TRP A 137 6.44 -10.58 5.97
N GLN A 138 6.47 -9.45 5.24
CA GLN A 138 5.95 -9.35 3.89
C GLN A 138 6.57 -10.43 2.99
N TRP A 139 7.88 -10.69 3.12
CA TRP A 139 8.63 -11.61 2.27
C TRP A 139 8.20 -13.07 2.37
N ARG A 140 7.29 -13.39 3.28
CA ARG A 140 6.68 -14.70 3.43
C ARG A 140 5.35 -14.86 2.67
N GLY A 141 4.70 -13.75 2.33
CA GLY A 141 3.48 -13.78 1.53
C GLY A 141 3.75 -14.23 0.09
N THR A 142 2.82 -14.99 -0.50
CA THR A 142 2.81 -15.35 -1.93
C THR A 142 2.95 -14.14 -2.83
N LEU A 143 2.28 -13.03 -2.51
CA LEU A 143 2.25 -11.80 -3.31
C LEU A 143 3.55 -11.01 -3.27
N PHE A 144 4.36 -11.15 -2.21
CA PHE A 144 5.60 -10.41 -2.07
C PHE A 144 6.74 -11.20 -2.70
N ARG A 145 7.03 -10.86 -3.95
CA ARG A 145 8.03 -11.52 -4.80
C ARG A 145 9.10 -10.56 -5.28
N VAL A 146 8.88 -9.26 -5.17
CA VAL A 146 9.80 -8.21 -5.60
C VAL A 146 10.14 -7.32 -4.41
N CYS A 147 11.40 -6.91 -4.31
CA CYS A 147 11.84 -5.84 -3.44
C CYS A 147 11.65 -4.51 -4.18
N THR A 148 10.73 -3.67 -3.74
CA THR A 148 10.48 -2.35 -4.35
C THR A 148 11.61 -1.35 -4.09
N GLU A 149 12.33 -1.49 -2.98
CA GLU A 149 13.51 -0.66 -2.66
C GLU A 149 14.68 -0.89 -3.62
N HIS A 150 14.98 -2.16 -3.92
CA HIS A 150 16.14 -2.55 -4.74
C HIS A 150 15.78 -2.98 -6.16
N GLN A 151 14.48 -3.01 -6.48
CA GLN A 151 13.93 -3.31 -7.79
C GLN A 151 14.32 -4.69 -8.36
N VAL A 152 14.31 -5.69 -7.49
CA VAL A 152 14.75 -7.07 -7.81
C VAL A 152 13.75 -8.11 -7.35
N TRP A 153 13.73 -9.26 -8.02
CA TRP A 153 13.04 -10.44 -7.51
C TRP A 153 13.72 -10.92 -6.22
N LEU A 154 12.89 -11.25 -5.21
CA LEU A 154 13.34 -11.83 -3.96
C LEU A 154 13.80 -13.27 -4.18
N ASN A 155 14.94 -13.65 -3.62
CA ASN A 155 15.45 -15.01 -3.67
C ASN A 155 14.74 -15.87 -2.62
N SER A 156 14.37 -17.10 -2.96
CA SER A 156 13.80 -18.10 -2.02
C SER A 156 14.78 -19.23 -1.68
N CYS A 157 15.87 -19.33 -2.44
CA CYS A 157 16.89 -20.36 -2.32
C CYS A 157 18.27 -19.72 -2.41
N CYS A 158 19.27 -20.40 -1.84
CA CYS A 158 20.67 -20.08 -2.04
C CYS A 158 21.05 -20.34 -3.51
N ARG A 159 21.63 -19.38 -4.22
CA ARG A 159 22.02 -19.60 -5.63
C ARG A 159 23.23 -20.51 -5.81
N ARG A 160 24.05 -20.69 -4.78
CA ARG A 160 25.22 -21.59 -4.80
C ARG A 160 24.83 -23.07 -4.74
N CYS A 161 23.92 -23.44 -3.82
CA CYS A 161 23.56 -24.84 -3.59
C CYS A 161 22.08 -25.16 -3.79
N GLN A 162 21.27 -24.18 -4.21
CA GLN A 162 19.83 -24.29 -4.48
C GLN A 162 18.97 -24.73 -3.29
N SER A 163 19.54 -24.78 -2.08
CA SER A 163 18.76 -25.10 -0.89
C SER A 163 17.80 -23.95 -0.54
N PRO A 164 16.53 -24.23 -0.17
CA PRO A 164 15.61 -23.20 0.29
C PRO A 164 16.18 -22.40 1.47
N LEU A 165 15.76 -21.13 1.59
CA LEU A 165 16.09 -20.34 2.77
C LEU A 165 15.51 -21.02 4.02
N SER A 166 16.40 -21.38 4.95
CA SER A 166 16.03 -21.91 6.25
C SER A 166 16.43 -20.92 7.33
N VAL A 167 15.43 -20.29 7.93
CA VAL A 167 15.60 -19.27 8.99
C VAL A 167 16.00 -19.94 10.31
N LEU A 168 15.31 -21.02 10.66
CA LEU A 168 15.48 -21.76 11.92
C LEU A 168 16.38 -22.99 11.81
N GLY A 169 16.89 -23.32 10.61
CA GLY A 169 17.73 -24.49 10.43
C GLY A 169 19.14 -24.33 10.99
N GLY A 170 19.64 -25.40 11.61
CA GLY A 170 21.03 -25.56 12.02
C GLY A 170 21.22 -25.59 13.54
N ARG A 171 22.02 -26.55 14.02
CA ARG A 171 22.40 -26.68 15.44
C ARG A 171 23.53 -25.74 15.88
N ASN A 172 24.38 -25.35 14.94
CA ASN A 172 25.53 -24.50 15.20
C ASN A 172 25.17 -23.03 15.03
N ARG A 173 25.83 -22.17 15.81
CA ARG A 173 25.76 -20.71 15.70
C ARG A 173 26.00 -20.29 14.25
N ARG A 174 25.05 -19.58 13.63
CA ARG A 174 25.10 -19.12 12.23
C ARG A 174 24.35 -17.78 12.07
N PRO A 175 24.90 -16.77 11.37
CA PRO A 175 24.16 -15.56 11.06
C PRO A 175 22.98 -15.88 10.13
N LEU A 176 21.90 -15.13 10.23
CA LEU A 176 20.68 -15.33 9.43
C LEU A 176 20.98 -15.40 7.92
N TRP A 177 21.91 -14.58 7.44
CA TRP A 177 22.27 -14.47 6.03
C TRP A 177 23.29 -15.49 5.53
N CYS A 178 23.78 -16.42 6.35
CA CYS A 178 24.64 -17.50 5.83
C CYS A 178 23.78 -18.67 5.40
N CYS A 179 24.03 -19.37 4.29
CA CYS A 179 23.27 -20.57 3.93
C CYS A 179 23.43 -21.70 4.97
N VAL A 180 22.35 -22.40 5.36
CA VAL A 180 22.43 -23.53 6.32
C VAL A 180 23.22 -24.71 5.76
N THR A 181 23.11 -24.94 4.45
CA THR A 181 23.66 -26.10 3.74
C THR A 181 25.11 -25.85 3.31
N CYS A 182 25.35 -24.83 2.47
CA CYS A 182 26.68 -24.59 1.88
C CYS A 182 27.46 -23.44 2.53
N ARG A 183 26.88 -22.75 3.52
CA ARG A 183 27.52 -21.66 4.28
C ARG A 183 27.91 -20.42 3.49
N SER A 184 27.50 -20.27 2.22
CA SER A 184 27.71 -19.03 1.47
C SER A 184 27.02 -17.85 2.13
N ASP A 185 27.61 -16.66 2.01
CA ASP A 185 26.98 -15.40 2.41
C ASP A 185 25.92 -15.01 1.37
N LEU A 186 24.66 -14.98 1.79
CA LEU A 186 23.49 -14.71 0.96
C LEU A 186 23.37 -13.22 0.57
N ARG A 187 24.09 -12.31 1.26
CA ARG A 187 24.06 -10.85 0.98
C ARG A 187 24.70 -10.47 -0.35
N HIS A 188 25.62 -11.30 -0.83
CA HIS A 188 26.37 -11.09 -2.06
C HIS A 188 25.84 -11.93 -3.23
N GLU A 189 24.67 -12.55 -3.09
CA GLU A 189 24.10 -13.35 -4.15
C GLU A 189 23.60 -12.50 -5.31
N ARG A 190 23.70 -13.07 -6.51
CA ARG A 190 23.10 -12.47 -7.71
C ARG A 190 21.60 -12.33 -7.54
N MET A 191 21.09 -11.20 -8.02
CA MET A 191 19.66 -10.90 -8.09
C MET A 191 19.26 -10.68 -9.53
N ASP A 192 18.00 -10.98 -9.83
CA ASP A 192 17.42 -10.67 -11.13
C ASP A 192 16.54 -9.44 -11.00
N HIS A 193 16.71 -8.48 -11.91
CA HIS A 193 15.90 -7.25 -11.90
C HIS A 193 14.44 -7.57 -12.16
N ALA A 194 13.56 -6.90 -11.42
CA ALA A 194 12.14 -6.98 -11.66
C ALA A 194 11.79 -6.09 -12.86
N SER A 195 10.89 -6.57 -13.72
CA SER A 195 10.36 -5.72 -14.79
C SER A 195 9.59 -4.55 -14.17
N PRO A 196 9.47 -3.40 -14.87
CA PRO A 196 8.63 -2.29 -14.41
C PRO A 196 7.19 -2.70 -14.06
N GLN A 197 6.62 -3.66 -14.79
CA GLN A 197 5.29 -4.21 -14.52
C GLN A 197 5.24 -4.96 -13.18
N ALA A 198 6.25 -5.81 -12.91
CA ALA A 198 6.35 -6.53 -11.64
C ALA A 198 6.56 -5.57 -10.46
N LEU A 199 7.32 -4.49 -10.66
CA LEU A 199 7.52 -3.44 -9.65
C LEU A 199 6.23 -2.73 -9.30
N LEU A 200 5.45 -2.31 -10.31
CA LEU A 200 4.19 -1.63 -10.08
C LEU A 200 3.16 -2.57 -9.45
N ALA A 201 3.07 -3.82 -9.90
CA ALA A 201 2.20 -4.82 -9.28
C ALA A 201 2.56 -5.07 -7.81
N GLN A 202 3.85 -5.21 -7.49
CA GLN A 202 4.33 -5.32 -6.12
C GLN A 202 4.03 -4.09 -5.27
N ALA A 203 4.22 -2.88 -5.82
CA ALA A 203 3.90 -1.64 -5.14
C ALA A 203 2.39 -1.52 -4.85
N LEU A 204 1.53 -1.97 -5.78
CA LEU A 204 0.09 -2.05 -5.56
C LEU A 204 -0.26 -3.01 -4.42
N ILE A 205 0.35 -4.19 -4.37
CA ILE A 205 0.18 -5.15 -3.28
C ILE A 205 0.54 -4.51 -1.93
N GLU A 206 1.70 -3.86 -1.85
CA GLU A 206 2.17 -3.18 -0.64
C GLU A 206 1.18 -2.09 -0.19
N VAL A 207 0.72 -1.26 -1.13
CA VAL A 207 -0.28 -0.22 -0.83
C VAL A 207 -1.60 -0.83 -0.36
N ILE A 208 -2.15 -1.82 -1.07
CA ILE A 208 -3.41 -2.48 -0.67
C ILE A 208 -3.30 -3.12 0.71
N THR A 209 -2.15 -3.68 1.06
CA THR A 209 -1.93 -4.32 2.36
C THR A 209 -1.71 -3.33 3.50
N GLU A 210 -1.23 -2.12 3.24
CA GLU A 210 -1.06 -1.05 4.23
C GLU A 210 -2.37 -0.30 4.55
N LEU A 211 -3.25 -0.13 3.56
CA LEU A 211 -4.49 0.65 3.67
C LEU A 211 -5.56 0.17 4.67
N PRO A 212 -5.71 -1.12 5.03
CA PRO A 212 -6.80 -1.57 5.90
C PRO A 212 -6.74 -0.96 7.30
N GLY A 213 -5.53 -0.68 7.80
CA GLY A 213 -5.32 0.02 9.07
C GLY A 213 -5.83 1.47 9.07
N GLU A 214 -6.00 2.07 7.89
CA GLU A 214 -6.44 3.47 7.72
C GLU A 214 -7.93 3.61 7.36
N ILE A 215 -8.51 2.58 6.74
CA ILE A 215 -9.83 2.67 6.11
C ILE A 215 -10.93 1.96 6.92
N GLY A 216 -10.61 1.04 7.83
CA GLY A 216 -11.61 0.46 8.75
C GLY A 216 -12.82 -0.20 8.04
N LEU A 217 -12.63 -0.75 6.84
CA LEU A 217 -13.71 -1.33 6.05
C LEU A 217 -13.57 -2.85 5.94
N GLU A 218 -14.50 -3.58 6.55
CA GLU A 218 -14.72 -5.01 6.32
C GLU A 218 -15.21 -5.29 4.88
N ARG A 219 -15.82 -4.31 4.20
CA ARG A 219 -16.29 -4.45 2.80
C ARG A 219 -15.20 -4.21 1.74
N ALA A 220 -14.20 -3.38 2.05
CA ALA A 220 -13.02 -3.18 1.20
C ALA A 220 -12.18 -4.47 1.08
N VAL A 221 -12.29 -5.37 2.07
CA VAL A 221 -11.61 -6.66 2.11
C VAL A 221 -11.97 -7.53 0.90
N ALA A 222 -13.26 -7.63 0.54
CA ALA A 222 -13.68 -8.50 -0.57
C ALA A 222 -13.21 -7.97 -1.93
N SER A 223 -13.29 -6.66 -2.14
CA SER A 223 -12.76 -6.02 -3.34
C SER A 223 -11.25 -6.13 -3.40
N ALA A 224 -10.53 -5.81 -2.32
CA ALA A 224 -9.08 -5.99 -2.24
C ALA A 224 -8.65 -7.44 -2.46
N ALA A 225 -9.39 -8.43 -1.94
CA ALA A 225 -9.08 -9.85 -2.11
C ALA A 225 -9.10 -10.29 -3.59
N ARG A 226 -10.16 -9.93 -4.34
CA ARG A 226 -10.24 -10.23 -5.79
C ARG A 226 -9.05 -9.67 -6.54
N VAL A 227 -8.63 -8.49 -6.15
CA VAL A 227 -7.57 -7.73 -6.79
C VAL A 227 -6.21 -8.33 -6.48
N LEU A 228 -5.96 -8.65 -5.23
CA LEU A 228 -4.77 -9.34 -4.80
C LEU A 228 -4.65 -10.70 -5.50
N SER A 229 -5.76 -11.41 -5.75
CA SER A 229 -5.76 -12.65 -6.52
C SER A 229 -5.36 -12.47 -7.99
N VAL A 230 -5.85 -11.41 -8.65
CA VAL A 230 -5.44 -11.05 -10.01
C VAL A 230 -3.95 -10.68 -10.05
N LEU A 231 -3.50 -9.84 -9.11
CA LEU A 231 -2.10 -9.46 -8.99
C LEU A 231 -1.19 -10.66 -8.69
N ASP A 232 -1.63 -11.65 -7.89
CA ASP A 232 -0.88 -12.89 -7.65
C ASP A 232 -0.67 -13.68 -8.95
N SER A 233 -1.72 -13.74 -9.77
CA SER A 233 -1.70 -14.44 -11.06
C SER A 233 -0.75 -13.76 -12.03
N ASP A 234 -0.81 -12.43 -12.13
CA ASP A 234 0.11 -11.63 -12.94
C ASP A 234 1.56 -11.80 -12.47
N MET A 235 1.80 -11.69 -11.16
CA MET A 235 3.13 -11.86 -10.58
C MET A 235 3.68 -13.27 -10.83
N SER A 236 2.82 -14.29 -10.82
CA SER A 236 3.21 -15.66 -11.18
C SER A 236 3.60 -15.80 -12.65
N ALA A 237 2.85 -15.18 -13.55
CA ALA A 237 3.19 -15.17 -14.96
C ALA A 237 4.52 -14.44 -15.22
N LEU A 238 4.72 -13.29 -14.57
CA LEU A 238 5.94 -12.48 -14.68
C LEU A 238 7.17 -13.14 -14.08
N GLU A 239 7.02 -13.93 -13.01
CA GLU A 239 8.14 -14.63 -12.36
C GLU A 239 8.71 -15.76 -13.23
N VAL A 240 7.84 -16.43 -14.01
CA VAL A 240 8.16 -17.56 -14.90
C VAL A 240 8.57 -17.10 -16.31
N ALA A 241 8.21 -15.88 -16.70
CA ALA A 241 8.59 -15.32 -18.00
C ALA A 241 10.12 -15.34 -18.20
N PRO A 242 10.61 -15.63 -19.43
CA PRO A 242 12.04 -15.63 -19.71
C PRO A 242 12.68 -14.32 -19.29
N ARG A 243 13.65 -14.39 -18.39
CA ARG A 243 14.37 -13.21 -17.91
C ARG A 243 15.37 -12.82 -19.00
N GLU A 244 15.07 -11.77 -19.76
CA GLU A 244 16.07 -11.15 -20.62
C GLU A 244 17.26 -10.74 -19.75
N GLN A 245 18.44 -11.26 -20.08
CA GLN A 245 19.68 -10.84 -19.44
C GLN A 245 19.99 -9.43 -19.94
N VAL A 246 19.42 -8.42 -19.28
CA VAL A 246 19.86 -7.04 -19.46
C VAL A 246 21.27 -6.94 -18.87
N PRO A 247 22.31 -6.63 -19.66
CA PRO A 247 23.66 -6.41 -19.13
C PRO A 247 23.60 -5.36 -18.03
N GLN A 248 24.27 -5.58 -16.90
CA GLN A 248 24.33 -4.57 -15.84
C GLN A 248 24.85 -3.25 -16.44
N PRO A 249 24.06 -2.16 -16.41
CA PRO A 249 24.61 -0.87 -16.76
C PRO A 249 25.47 -0.43 -15.58
N MET A 250 26.78 -0.62 -15.67
CA MET A 250 27.70 0.21 -14.92
C MET A 250 27.50 1.65 -15.41
N ASN A 251 26.84 2.47 -14.59
CA ASN A 251 26.64 3.91 -14.78
C ASN A 251 25.55 4.36 -15.79
N ALA A 252 24.31 3.90 -15.65
CA ALA A 252 23.16 4.61 -16.24
C ALA A 252 22.41 5.39 -15.15
N SER A 253 22.42 6.72 -15.27
CA SER A 253 21.50 7.62 -14.56
C SER A 253 20.06 7.15 -14.73
N SER A 254 19.27 7.24 -13.66
CA SER A 254 17.85 6.89 -13.55
C SER A 254 16.96 7.65 -14.56
N GLY A 255 17.01 7.25 -15.83
CA GLY A 255 16.18 7.78 -16.90
C GLY A 255 14.78 7.18 -16.84
N SER A 256 13.76 8.05 -16.92
CA SER A 256 12.32 7.75 -16.81
C SER A 256 11.72 6.98 -17.98
N ILE A 257 12.52 6.22 -18.73
CA ILE A 257 12.10 5.54 -19.95
C ILE A 257 11.48 4.19 -19.55
N GLY A 258 10.17 4.20 -19.30
CA GLY A 258 9.40 3.00 -18.98
C GLY A 258 8.15 3.26 -18.13
N SER A 259 7.98 4.45 -17.56
CA SER A 259 6.88 4.73 -16.63
C SER A 259 5.50 4.80 -17.27
N ALA A 260 5.36 5.41 -18.46
CA ALA A 260 4.05 5.64 -19.08
C ALA A 260 3.40 4.35 -19.61
N VAL A 261 4.13 3.55 -20.39
CA VAL A 261 3.62 2.30 -21.01
C VAL A 261 3.18 1.28 -19.96
N VAL A 262 3.86 1.27 -18.81
CA VAL A 262 3.58 0.36 -17.69
C VAL A 262 2.35 0.82 -16.92
N TRP A 263 2.16 2.13 -16.79
CA TRP A 263 0.98 2.68 -16.14
C TRP A 263 -0.29 2.39 -16.93
N ASP A 264 -0.29 2.51 -18.26
CA ASP A 264 -1.48 2.27 -19.09
C ASP A 264 -2.03 0.84 -18.96
N SER A 265 -1.15 -0.17 -18.93
CA SER A 265 -1.52 -1.59 -18.77
C SER A 265 -2.15 -1.90 -17.40
N ILE A 266 -1.71 -1.19 -16.36
CA ILE A 266 -2.14 -1.42 -14.97
C ILE A 266 -3.24 -0.44 -14.56
N ARG A 267 -3.38 0.71 -15.23
CA ARG A 267 -4.43 1.72 -14.99
C ARG A 267 -5.82 1.09 -15.11
N ALA A 268 -6.05 0.28 -16.16
CA ALA A 268 -7.32 -0.43 -16.32
C ALA A 268 -7.62 -1.33 -15.11
N ARG A 269 -6.60 -1.97 -14.54
CA ARG A 269 -6.72 -2.78 -13.33
C ARG A 269 -7.01 -1.89 -12.13
N VAL A 270 -6.21 -0.86 -11.85
CA VAL A 270 -6.45 0.09 -10.74
C VAL A 270 -7.86 0.70 -10.79
N ASN A 271 -8.38 0.97 -11.98
CA ASN A 271 -9.75 1.45 -12.19
C ASN A 271 -10.81 0.36 -11.92
N ALA A 272 -10.55 -0.89 -12.29
CA ALA A 272 -11.44 -2.03 -11.99
C ALA A 272 -11.44 -2.44 -10.51
N ILE A 273 -10.33 -2.15 -9.82
CA ILE A 273 -9.99 -2.60 -8.47
C ILE A 273 -10.75 -1.82 -7.40
N CYS A 274 -10.93 -0.51 -7.58
CA CYS A 274 -11.43 0.39 -6.54
C CYS A 274 -12.21 1.55 -7.11
N ARG A 275 -13.31 1.91 -6.45
CA ARG A 275 -13.95 3.21 -6.64
C ARG A 275 -13.77 4.07 -5.38
N GLY A 276 -13.93 5.38 -5.52
CA GLY A 276 -13.88 6.33 -4.41
C GLY A 276 -12.59 6.35 -3.58
N ARG A 277 -12.76 6.35 -2.25
CA ARG A 277 -11.70 6.57 -1.24
C ARG A 277 -10.50 5.66 -1.40
N LEU A 278 -10.73 4.38 -1.62
CA LEU A 278 -9.66 3.38 -1.70
C LEU A 278 -8.77 3.65 -2.93
N ARG A 279 -9.37 4.02 -4.06
CA ARG A 279 -8.63 4.38 -5.28
C ARG A 279 -7.80 5.65 -5.08
N ALA A 280 -8.38 6.71 -4.51
CA ALA A 280 -7.65 7.96 -4.27
C ALA A 280 -6.43 7.76 -3.35
N LEU A 281 -6.61 7.02 -2.25
CA LEU A 281 -5.51 6.70 -1.32
C LEU A 281 -4.45 5.81 -2.00
N MET A 282 -4.87 4.82 -2.79
CA MET A 282 -3.93 4.00 -3.56
C MET A 282 -3.09 4.83 -4.52
N LEU A 283 -3.72 5.68 -5.33
CA LEU A 283 -3.03 6.56 -6.27
C LEU A 283 -2.08 7.53 -5.56
N GLN A 284 -2.48 8.07 -4.41
CA GLN A 284 -1.62 8.92 -3.58
C GLN A 284 -0.38 8.18 -3.08
N ARG A 285 -0.54 6.96 -2.54
CA ARG A 285 0.57 6.15 -2.03
C ARG A 285 1.52 5.70 -3.14
N LEU A 286 0.99 5.34 -4.30
CA LEU A 286 1.79 5.04 -5.49
C LEU A 286 2.61 6.26 -5.92
N HIS A 287 1.98 7.44 -5.95
CA HIS A 287 2.67 8.69 -6.27
C HIS A 287 3.80 9.00 -5.28
N GLN A 288 3.56 8.83 -3.97
CA GLN A 288 4.60 8.99 -2.94
C GLN A 288 5.78 8.04 -3.12
N ARG A 289 5.55 6.86 -3.72
CA ARG A 289 6.57 5.87 -4.05
C ARG A 289 7.23 6.10 -5.42
N GLY A 290 6.95 7.24 -6.05
CA GLY A 290 7.51 7.61 -7.35
C GLY A 290 6.78 7.03 -8.56
N PHE A 291 5.66 6.33 -8.36
CA PHE A 291 4.80 5.88 -9.45
C PHE A 291 3.79 6.98 -9.77
N CYS A 292 4.12 7.83 -10.73
CA CYS A 292 3.22 8.84 -11.25
C CYS A 292 2.72 8.48 -12.64
N GLU A 293 1.44 8.75 -12.89
CA GLU A 293 0.95 8.97 -14.23
C GLU A 293 1.73 10.16 -14.81
N GLU A 294 2.42 9.98 -15.95
CA GLU A 294 3.21 11.05 -16.56
C GLU A 294 2.29 12.22 -16.97
N THR A 295 2.06 13.12 -16.03
CA THR A 295 1.43 14.42 -16.26
C THR A 295 2.41 15.49 -15.81
N ALA A 296 3.16 15.99 -16.80
CA ALA A 296 3.95 17.22 -16.82
C ALA A 296 4.53 17.71 -15.47
N ARG A 297 5.80 17.36 -15.21
CA ARG A 297 6.59 17.66 -14.00
C ARG A 297 6.79 19.14 -13.60
N ASN A 298 6.17 20.13 -14.22
CA ASN A 298 6.47 21.53 -13.91
C ASN A 298 5.20 22.36 -13.69
N THR A 299 4.83 22.64 -12.44
CA THR A 299 4.01 23.82 -12.12
C THR A 299 4.32 24.35 -10.71
N PRO A 300 4.52 25.67 -10.55
CA PRO A 300 4.80 26.30 -9.27
C PRO A 300 3.55 26.33 -8.36
N SER A 301 3.79 26.34 -7.05
CA SER A 301 2.75 26.36 -6.02
C SER A 301 1.86 27.62 -6.13
N PRO A 302 0.52 27.52 -6.16
CA PRO A 302 -0.33 28.70 -6.26
C PRO A 302 -0.41 29.44 -4.91
N ARG A 303 -0.10 30.75 -4.93
CA ARG A 303 -0.36 31.71 -3.85
C ARG A 303 -1.82 32.18 -3.91
N LYS A 304 -2.47 32.18 -2.73
CA LYS A 304 -3.77 32.76 -2.31
C LYS A 304 -5.04 32.41 -3.12
N PRO A 305 -6.15 32.02 -2.45
CA PRO A 305 -7.42 31.73 -3.10
C PRO A 305 -8.25 33.01 -3.27
N LEU A 306 -8.66 33.32 -4.50
CA LEU A 306 -9.78 34.23 -4.75
C LEU A 306 -10.39 33.85 -6.10
N LEU A 307 -11.62 33.33 -6.06
CA LEU A 307 -12.58 33.40 -7.16
C LEU A 307 -13.92 32.87 -6.64
N LEU A 308 -14.85 33.81 -6.47
CA LEU A 308 -16.30 33.60 -6.39
C LEU A 308 -16.78 33.55 -7.84
N LEU A 309 -17.31 32.41 -8.29
CA LEU A 309 -18.20 32.39 -9.45
C LEU A 309 -19.54 32.92 -8.95
N SER A 310 -19.82 34.20 -9.19
CA SER A 310 -21.16 34.75 -9.08
C SER A 310 -21.73 34.77 -10.50
N PRO A 311 -22.83 34.06 -10.80
CA PRO A 311 -23.65 34.44 -11.92
C PRO A 311 -24.29 35.78 -11.55
N THR A 312 -23.98 36.79 -12.36
CA THR A 312 -24.79 38.00 -12.60
C THR A 312 -25.75 38.43 -11.49
N ASN A 313 -25.40 39.55 -10.85
CA ASN A 313 -26.26 40.44 -10.06
C ASN A 313 -27.77 40.31 -10.37
N ARG A 314 -28.46 39.47 -9.60
CA ARG A 314 -29.86 39.69 -9.25
C ARG A 314 -29.92 39.85 -7.74
N LEU A 315 -30.07 41.09 -7.29
CA LEU A 315 -30.33 41.42 -5.90
C LEU A 315 -31.50 40.57 -5.38
N GLY A 316 -31.21 39.61 -4.50
CA GLY A 316 -32.21 38.86 -3.73
C GLY A 316 -32.24 37.33 -3.90
N ALA A 317 -31.45 36.72 -4.79
CA ALA A 317 -31.40 35.25 -4.93
C ALA A 317 -30.18 34.62 -4.22
N PRO A 318 -30.31 33.39 -3.69
CA PRO A 318 -29.18 32.62 -3.14
C PRO A 318 -28.02 32.53 -4.13
N VAL A 319 -26.81 32.90 -3.70
CA VAL A 319 -25.63 32.80 -4.57
C VAL A 319 -25.20 31.34 -4.66
N ARG A 320 -25.49 30.71 -5.80
CA ARG A 320 -24.87 29.44 -6.19
C ARG A 320 -23.38 29.68 -6.38
N CYS A 321 -22.56 29.02 -5.57
CA CYS A 321 -21.11 29.11 -5.72
C CYS A 321 -20.46 27.73 -5.65
N VAL A 322 -19.44 27.52 -6.47
CA VAL A 322 -18.58 26.34 -6.39
C VAL A 322 -17.17 26.81 -6.07
N ARG A 323 -16.56 26.20 -5.05
CA ARG A 323 -15.22 26.55 -4.60
C ARG A 323 -14.45 25.34 -4.08
N PRO A 324 -13.12 25.42 -3.98
CA PRO A 324 -12.36 24.41 -3.24
C PRO A 324 -12.91 24.30 -1.81
N ALA A 325 -12.97 23.08 -1.30
CA ALA A 325 -13.32 22.86 0.10
C ALA A 325 -12.25 23.47 1.03
N ILE A 326 -12.64 23.76 2.26
CA ILE A 326 -11.76 24.23 3.33
C ILE A 326 -12.12 23.52 4.64
N GLY A 327 -11.22 23.60 5.63
CA GLY A 327 -11.41 22.94 6.93
C GLY A 327 -12.75 23.24 7.62
N SER A 328 -13.31 24.44 7.43
CA SER A 328 -14.60 24.83 8.01
C SER A 328 -15.80 24.17 7.33
N ASP A 329 -15.66 23.57 6.15
CA ASP A 329 -16.76 22.91 5.43
C ASP A 329 -17.07 21.53 5.99
N LEU A 330 -16.20 20.98 6.84
CA LEU A 330 -16.31 19.63 7.39
C LEU A 330 -17.68 19.31 8.00
N PRO A 331 -18.28 20.16 8.85
CA PRO A 331 -19.60 19.88 9.41
C PRO A 331 -20.68 19.85 8.33
N ALA A 332 -20.63 20.77 7.37
CA ALA A 332 -21.60 20.87 6.28
C ALA A 332 -21.50 19.70 5.30
N LEU A 333 -20.28 19.26 4.97
CA LEU A 333 -20.04 18.06 4.16
C LEU A 333 -20.59 16.79 4.82
N ARG A 334 -20.38 16.63 6.12
CA ARG A 334 -20.95 15.50 6.88
C ARG A 334 -22.48 15.53 6.88
N HIS A 335 -23.05 16.72 7.04
CA HIS A 335 -24.49 16.93 6.98
C HIS A 335 -25.05 16.55 5.61
N PHE A 336 -24.44 17.07 4.54
CA PHE A 336 -24.78 16.74 3.15
C PHE A 336 -24.76 15.22 2.90
N CYS A 337 -23.68 14.53 3.29
CA CYS A 337 -23.56 13.09 3.07
C CYS A 337 -24.65 12.31 3.80
N ARG A 338 -24.92 12.67 5.06
CA ARG A 338 -25.93 12.01 5.89
C ARG A 338 -27.33 12.21 5.31
N ASP A 339 -27.65 13.44 4.92
CA ASP A 339 -28.97 13.77 4.38
C ASP A 339 -29.20 13.08 3.02
N LEU A 340 -28.17 13.03 2.17
CA LEU A 340 -28.24 12.32 0.89
C LEU A 340 -28.35 10.79 1.07
N LEU A 341 -27.64 10.20 2.05
CA LEU A 341 -27.82 8.79 2.40
C LEU A 341 -29.23 8.49 2.90
N ALA A 342 -29.77 9.32 3.79
CA ALA A 342 -31.13 9.17 4.30
C ALA A 342 -32.18 9.28 3.17
N LEU A 343 -31.94 10.15 2.19
CA LEU A 343 -32.80 10.27 1.02
C LEU A 343 -32.76 9.01 0.15
N LEU A 344 -31.57 8.44 -0.08
CA LEU A 344 -31.41 7.19 -0.83
C LEU A 344 -31.99 5.98 -0.08
N ASP A 345 -31.90 5.95 1.25
CA ASP A 345 -32.54 4.92 2.08
C ASP A 345 -34.08 4.98 1.94
N ALA A 346 -34.64 6.19 1.98
CA ALA A 346 -36.08 6.40 1.81
C ALA A 346 -36.55 6.13 0.36
N HIS A 347 -35.70 6.41 -0.63
CA HIS A 347 -36.03 6.29 -2.05
C HIS A 347 -34.89 5.62 -2.84
N PRO A 348 -34.73 4.29 -2.78
CA PRO A 348 -33.62 3.60 -3.43
C PRO A 348 -33.56 3.80 -4.96
N ARG A 349 -34.70 4.08 -5.59
CA ARG A 349 -34.80 4.37 -7.04
C ARG A 349 -34.29 5.76 -7.43
N SER A 350 -34.10 6.65 -6.47
CA SER A 350 -33.49 7.98 -6.69
C SER A 350 -31.97 7.89 -6.85
N GLY A 351 -31.36 6.75 -6.51
CA GLY A 351 -29.95 6.48 -6.79
C GLY A 351 -29.70 6.11 -8.24
N LYS A 352 -28.55 6.52 -8.79
CA LYS A 352 -28.09 6.14 -10.15
C LYS A 352 -27.47 4.73 -10.19
N GLY A 353 -28.12 3.77 -9.52
CA GLY A 353 -27.67 2.38 -9.37
C GLY A 353 -27.13 2.01 -7.97
N PRO A 354 -26.88 0.72 -7.70
CA PRO A 354 -26.42 0.22 -6.41
C PRO A 354 -25.07 0.83 -6.01
N ASP A 355 -24.19 1.07 -6.99
CA ASP A 355 -22.87 1.65 -6.78
C ASP A 355 -22.94 3.09 -6.24
N HIS A 356 -23.98 3.86 -6.57
CA HIS A 356 -24.09 5.27 -6.14
C HIS A 356 -24.24 5.40 -4.62
N TYR A 357 -25.01 4.49 -4.01
CA TYR A 357 -25.19 4.44 -2.56
C TYR A 357 -23.91 4.02 -1.85
N GLU A 358 -23.22 2.99 -2.35
CA GLU A 358 -21.95 2.52 -1.79
C GLU A 358 -20.85 3.59 -1.85
N LEU A 359 -20.72 4.27 -2.99
CA LEU A 359 -19.77 5.37 -3.16
C LEU A 359 -20.04 6.50 -2.15
N LEU A 360 -21.31 6.84 -1.92
CA LEU A 360 -21.66 7.88 -0.97
C LEU A 360 -21.39 7.44 0.49
N GLN A 361 -21.58 6.17 0.83
CA GLN A 361 -21.19 5.64 2.15
C GLN A 361 -19.68 5.73 2.37
N ASP A 362 -18.88 5.34 1.37
CA ASP A 362 -17.42 5.42 1.41
C ASP A 362 -16.94 6.88 1.54
N PHE A 363 -17.60 7.78 0.82
CA PHE A 363 -17.38 9.21 0.89
C PHE A 363 -17.76 9.78 2.27
N ALA A 364 -18.91 9.40 2.84
CA ALA A 364 -19.33 9.82 4.17
C ALA A 364 -18.37 9.36 5.28
N ALA A 365 -17.83 8.14 5.16
CA ALA A 365 -16.86 7.55 6.08
C ALA A 365 -15.45 8.16 5.99
N PHE A 366 -15.22 9.10 5.05
CA PHE A 366 -13.91 9.65 4.76
C PHE A 366 -13.33 10.45 5.93
N ARG A 367 -12.01 10.30 6.19
CA ARG A 367 -11.25 11.18 7.10
C ARG A 367 -10.93 12.50 6.42
N TRP A 368 -11.95 13.33 6.25
CA TRP A 368 -11.88 14.58 5.51
C TRP A 368 -10.71 15.49 5.91
N ARG A 369 -10.36 15.54 7.19
CA ARG A 369 -9.27 16.38 7.72
C ARG A 369 -7.94 16.14 6.99
N SER A 370 -7.59 14.88 6.73
CA SER A 370 -6.34 14.52 6.03
C SER A 370 -6.36 14.92 4.55
N ILE A 371 -7.52 14.89 3.89
CA ILE A 371 -7.67 15.41 2.50
C ILE A 371 -7.55 16.93 2.47
N LEU A 372 -8.16 17.59 3.45
CA LEU A 372 -8.22 19.04 3.48
C LEU A 372 -6.84 19.66 3.77
N GLU A 373 -5.96 18.91 4.43
CA GLU A 373 -4.59 19.31 4.75
C GLU A 373 -3.60 19.03 3.59
N THR A 374 -3.89 18.10 2.67
CA THR A 374 -2.92 17.59 1.66
C THR A 374 -2.99 18.25 0.27
N LYS A 375 -3.27 19.56 0.17
CA LYS A 375 -3.51 20.29 -1.10
C LYS A 375 -4.66 19.63 -1.90
N GLN A 376 -5.87 20.05 -1.59
CA GLN A 376 -7.11 19.26 -1.70
C GLN A 376 -7.74 19.03 -3.09
N PRO A 377 -8.16 17.79 -3.41
CA PRO A 377 -8.92 17.47 -4.63
C PRO A 377 -10.41 17.83 -4.60
N LEU A 378 -10.94 18.56 -3.61
CA LEU A 378 -12.40 18.66 -3.44
C LEU A 378 -12.97 20.01 -3.88
N ALA A 379 -13.98 19.99 -4.74
CA ALA A 379 -14.85 21.12 -5.06
C ALA A 379 -16.18 20.97 -4.32
N VAL A 380 -16.63 22.01 -3.61
CA VAL A 380 -17.93 22.05 -2.94
C VAL A 380 -18.83 23.06 -3.60
N GLY A 381 -20.06 22.65 -3.84
CA GLY A 381 -21.16 23.46 -4.29
C GLY A 381 -22.02 23.91 -3.13
N ILE A 382 -22.28 25.22 -3.05
CA ILE A 382 -23.01 25.84 -1.95
C ILE A 382 -24.18 26.65 -2.50
N GLU A 383 -25.34 26.44 -1.88
CA GLU A 383 -26.58 27.20 -2.10
C GLU A 383 -27.17 27.49 -0.71
N ASP A 384 -27.56 28.73 -0.46
CA ASP A 384 -28.08 29.18 0.85
C ASP A 384 -27.19 28.82 2.06
N GLY A 385 -25.87 28.85 1.87
CA GLY A 385 -24.90 28.50 2.92
C GLY A 385 -24.86 27.01 3.26
N ARG A 386 -25.60 26.16 2.54
CA ARG A 386 -25.59 24.70 2.66
C ARG A 386 -24.79 24.09 1.52
N VAL A 387 -24.10 22.99 1.79
CA VAL A 387 -23.47 22.19 0.73
C VAL A 387 -24.58 21.42 0.01
N VAL A 388 -24.76 21.70 -1.28
CA VAL A 388 -25.76 21.03 -2.15
C VAL A 388 -25.10 20.10 -3.16
N GLY A 389 -23.78 20.13 -3.26
CA GLY A 389 -23.04 19.21 -4.11
C GLY A 389 -21.55 19.20 -3.80
N VAL A 390 -20.88 18.15 -4.24
CA VAL A 390 -19.45 17.97 -4.02
C VAL A 390 -18.85 17.12 -5.12
N GLY A 391 -17.66 17.50 -5.58
CA GLY A 391 -16.90 16.78 -6.60
C GLY A 391 -15.46 16.57 -6.17
N THR A 392 -14.92 15.39 -6.48
CA THR A 392 -13.54 14.99 -6.14
C THR A 392 -12.71 14.90 -7.42
N VAL A 393 -11.64 15.68 -7.50
CA VAL A 393 -10.75 15.86 -8.66
C VAL A 393 -9.32 15.46 -8.31
N TRP A 394 -8.84 14.36 -8.87
CA TRP A 394 -7.52 13.81 -8.63
C TRP A 394 -6.74 13.62 -9.94
N ILE A 395 -5.57 14.25 -10.07
CA ILE A 395 -4.61 14.09 -11.18
C ILE A 395 -5.31 14.01 -12.55
N GLY A 396 -5.99 15.10 -12.96
CA GLY A 396 -6.67 15.12 -14.25
C GLY A 396 -7.85 14.17 -14.39
N ARG A 397 -8.39 13.64 -13.27
CA ARG A 397 -9.64 12.86 -13.26
C ARG A 397 -10.67 13.41 -12.28
N LEU A 398 -11.93 13.44 -12.72
CA LEU A 398 -13.09 13.56 -11.84
C LEU A 398 -13.39 12.15 -11.30
N VAL A 399 -13.12 11.95 -10.01
CA VAL A 399 -13.23 10.65 -9.35
C VAL A 399 -14.67 10.39 -8.95
N GLU A 400 -15.32 11.37 -8.32
CA GLU A 400 -16.69 11.29 -7.81
C GLU A 400 -17.36 12.65 -7.92
N ILE A 401 -18.67 12.65 -8.13
CA ILE A 401 -19.50 13.84 -8.08
C ILE A 401 -20.86 13.47 -7.51
N PHE A 402 -21.30 14.21 -6.49
CA PHE A 402 -22.58 14.04 -5.84
C PHE A 402 -23.29 15.38 -5.80
N VAL A 403 -24.58 15.39 -6.14
CA VAL A 403 -25.44 16.58 -6.04
C VAL A 403 -26.74 16.17 -5.39
N GLU A 404 -27.29 17.04 -4.56
CA GLU A 404 -28.62 16.84 -3.98
C GLU A 404 -29.66 16.77 -5.12
N PRO A 405 -30.56 15.77 -5.14
CA PRO A 405 -31.49 15.60 -6.26
C PRO A 405 -32.39 16.82 -6.53
N THR A 406 -32.70 17.59 -5.49
CA THR A 406 -33.50 18.82 -5.57
C THR A 406 -32.75 19.97 -6.26
N ALA A 407 -31.42 19.97 -6.20
CA ALA A 407 -30.55 20.96 -6.82
C ALA A 407 -29.95 20.49 -8.15
N GLU A 408 -30.04 19.19 -8.47
CA GLU A 408 -29.28 18.55 -9.54
C GLU A 408 -29.48 19.19 -10.92
N ALA A 409 -30.73 19.40 -11.34
CA ALA A 409 -31.06 19.93 -12.67
C ALA A 409 -30.41 21.30 -12.95
N ASP A 410 -30.20 22.06 -11.89
CA ASP A 410 -29.81 23.47 -11.90
C ASP A 410 -28.35 23.69 -11.52
N PHE A 411 -27.77 22.75 -10.77
CA PHE A 411 -26.49 22.90 -10.11
C PHE A 411 -25.40 21.96 -10.67
N PHE A 412 -25.78 20.83 -11.27
CA PHE A 412 -24.82 19.81 -11.70
C PHE A 412 -23.78 20.34 -12.71
N ALA A 413 -24.21 21.11 -13.71
CA ALA A 413 -23.31 21.72 -14.68
C ALA A 413 -22.33 22.72 -14.03
N VAL A 414 -22.82 23.52 -13.07
CA VAL A 414 -21.99 24.48 -12.32
C VAL A 414 -20.94 23.76 -11.49
N LEU A 415 -21.29 22.63 -10.87
CA LEU A 415 -20.35 21.82 -10.10
C LEU A 415 -19.28 21.18 -11.00
N LEU A 416 -19.66 20.67 -12.18
CA LEU A 416 -18.72 20.14 -13.17
C LEU A 416 -17.71 21.21 -13.61
N GLU A 417 -18.17 22.43 -13.89
CA GLU A 417 -17.30 23.54 -14.24
C GLU A 417 -16.31 23.85 -13.10
N GLY A 418 -16.79 23.90 -11.85
CA GLY A 418 -15.92 24.09 -10.70
C GLY A 418 -14.86 22.99 -10.53
N CYS A 419 -15.19 21.75 -10.89
CA CYS A 419 -14.24 20.64 -10.91
C CYS A 419 -13.16 20.81 -12.00
N VAL A 420 -13.56 21.25 -13.20
CA VAL A 420 -12.65 21.60 -14.31
C VAL A 420 -11.71 22.71 -13.89
N GLN A 421 -12.22 23.79 -13.29
CA GLN A 421 -11.40 24.91 -12.82
C GLN A 421 -10.44 24.49 -11.70
N LEU A 422 -10.89 23.61 -10.79
CA LEU A 422 -10.02 23.04 -9.76
C LEU A 422 -8.88 22.24 -10.36
N ALA A 423 -9.14 21.44 -11.41
CA ALA A 423 -8.11 20.72 -12.16
C ALA A 423 -7.14 21.68 -12.88
N ALA A 424 -7.67 22.73 -13.51
CA ALA A 424 -6.88 23.73 -14.24
C ALA A 424 -5.84 24.41 -13.34
N ARG A 425 -6.25 24.84 -12.14
CA ARG A 425 -5.36 25.47 -11.15
C ARG A 425 -4.21 24.57 -10.68
N ARG A 426 -4.32 23.27 -10.93
CA ARG A 426 -3.32 22.25 -10.60
C ARG A 426 -2.43 21.90 -11.80
N GLY A 427 -2.52 22.67 -12.89
CA GLY A 427 -1.78 22.42 -14.12
C GLY A 427 -2.40 21.31 -14.98
N GLY A 428 -3.61 20.86 -14.66
CA GLY A 428 -4.35 19.92 -15.51
C GLY A 428 -4.63 20.54 -16.88
N ARG A 429 -4.39 19.79 -17.94
CA ARG A 429 -4.71 20.20 -19.33
C ARG A 429 -5.98 19.55 -19.86
N ARG A 430 -6.35 18.43 -19.25
CA ARG A 430 -7.51 17.60 -19.57
C ARG A 430 -8.04 17.03 -18.27
N LEU A 431 -9.36 16.91 -18.19
CA LEU A 431 -10.05 16.24 -17.09
C LEU A 431 -10.85 15.07 -17.66
N GLU A 432 -10.71 13.87 -17.10
CA GLU A 432 -11.45 12.68 -17.54
C GLU A 432 -12.40 12.18 -16.46
N ALA A 433 -13.52 11.58 -16.87
CA ALA A 433 -14.53 11.00 -15.98
C ALA A 433 -15.12 9.73 -16.59
N GLU A 434 -15.36 8.70 -15.77
CA GLU A 434 -16.24 7.60 -16.17
C GLU A 434 -17.69 8.02 -15.89
N VAL A 435 -18.51 8.07 -16.92
CA VAL A 435 -19.86 8.66 -16.84
C VAL A 435 -20.90 7.56 -17.02
N HIS A 436 -21.84 7.45 -16.09
CA HIS A 436 -22.99 6.57 -16.28
C HIS A 436 -23.88 7.11 -17.40
N TYR A 437 -24.45 6.22 -18.24
CA TYR A 437 -25.20 6.62 -19.43
C TYR A 437 -26.37 7.58 -19.15
N SER A 438 -26.95 7.53 -17.93
CA SER A 438 -27.99 8.46 -17.49
C SER A 438 -27.54 9.91 -17.42
N ASN A 439 -26.23 10.18 -17.39
CA ASN A 439 -25.65 11.51 -17.20
C ASN A 439 -24.98 12.05 -18.47
N TYR A 440 -25.03 11.31 -19.59
CA TYR A 440 -24.39 11.72 -20.85
C TYR A 440 -24.89 13.08 -21.33
N THR A 441 -26.20 13.34 -21.19
CA THR A 441 -26.80 14.63 -21.56
C THR A 441 -26.23 15.77 -20.73
N ASP A 442 -26.07 15.58 -19.42
CA ASP A 442 -25.61 16.63 -18.51
C ASP A 442 -24.12 16.93 -18.70
N PHE A 443 -23.30 15.89 -18.89
CA PHE A 443 -21.88 16.05 -19.24
C PHE A 443 -21.71 16.75 -20.59
N GLY A 444 -22.48 16.35 -21.61
CA GLY A 444 -22.46 17.00 -22.92
C GLY A 444 -22.85 18.48 -22.86
N ARG A 445 -23.90 18.82 -22.09
CA ARG A 445 -24.29 20.23 -21.85
C ARG A 445 -23.21 21.02 -21.14
N ALA A 446 -22.45 20.38 -20.26
CA ALA A 446 -21.31 20.98 -19.57
C ALA A 446 -20.02 21.01 -20.43
N GLY A 447 -20.10 20.71 -21.73
CA GLY A 447 -18.96 20.79 -22.66
C GLY A 447 -18.01 19.60 -22.63
N TRP A 448 -18.36 18.52 -21.93
CA TRP A 448 -17.58 17.29 -21.97
C TRP A 448 -17.87 16.51 -23.24
N SER A 449 -16.87 15.79 -23.74
CA SER A 449 -16.98 14.94 -24.93
C SER A 449 -16.72 13.46 -24.59
N PRO A 450 -17.48 12.51 -25.16
CA PRO A 450 -17.16 11.10 -25.03
C PRO A 450 -15.82 10.79 -25.71
N THR A 451 -15.07 9.84 -25.15
CA THR A 451 -13.84 9.32 -25.75
C THR A 451 -14.13 8.03 -26.53
N ASP A 452 -13.14 7.53 -27.29
CA ASP A 452 -13.27 6.28 -28.06
C ASP A 452 -13.52 5.04 -27.17
N THR A 453 -13.28 5.14 -25.86
CA THR A 453 -13.48 4.07 -24.89
C THR A 453 -14.67 4.39 -23.99
N ALA A 454 -15.89 3.99 -24.39
CA ALA A 454 -17.04 4.08 -23.49
C ALA A 454 -16.80 3.24 -22.20
N PRO A 455 -17.13 3.75 -21.00
CA PRO A 455 -17.92 4.95 -20.67
C PRO A 455 -17.09 6.20 -20.30
N LEU A 456 -15.87 6.36 -20.85
CA LEU A 456 -14.96 7.45 -20.50
C LEU A 456 -15.29 8.73 -21.29
N TRP A 457 -15.42 9.85 -20.59
CA TRP A 457 -15.61 11.20 -21.11
C TRP A 457 -14.43 12.08 -20.72
N SER A 458 -14.20 13.15 -21.48
CA SER A 458 -13.14 14.11 -21.20
C SER A 458 -13.53 15.56 -21.48
N PHE A 459 -12.88 16.46 -20.77
CA PHE A 459 -12.96 17.90 -20.94
C PHE A 459 -11.56 18.48 -21.17
N ASP A 460 -11.36 19.16 -22.29
CA ASP A 460 -10.10 19.84 -22.59
C ASP A 460 -10.06 21.24 -21.98
N ILE A 461 -9.22 21.40 -20.95
CA ILE A 461 -9.14 22.61 -20.13
C ILE A 461 -8.54 23.79 -20.91
N ARG A 462 -7.72 23.51 -21.93
CA ARG A 462 -7.04 24.54 -22.73
C ARG A 462 -7.97 25.30 -23.66
N ALA A 463 -9.06 24.68 -24.11
CA ALA A 463 -9.99 25.30 -25.05
C ALA A 463 -10.79 26.47 -24.44
N THR A 464 -10.84 26.57 -23.10
CA THR A 464 -11.66 27.56 -22.39
C THR A 464 -10.88 28.78 -21.88
N THR A 465 -9.54 28.75 -21.88
CA THR A 465 -8.71 29.88 -21.41
C THR A 465 -8.36 30.89 -22.51
N GLU A 466 -8.78 30.68 -23.76
CA GLU A 466 -8.55 31.59 -24.90
C GLU A 466 -9.77 32.46 -25.24
N THR A 467 -10.85 32.37 -24.46
CA THR A 467 -12.08 33.19 -24.57
C THR A 467 -12.29 33.96 -23.28
#